data_AF-A0A838TSM5-F1
#
_entry.id   AF-A0A838TSM5-F1
#
_cell.length_a   1.000
_cell.length_b   1.000
_cell.length_c   1.000
_cell.angle_alpha   90.00
_cell.angle_beta   90.00
_cell.angle_gamma   90.00
#
_symmetry.space_group_name_H-M   'P 1'
#
loop_
_entity.id
_entity.type
_entity.pdbx_description
1 polymer ?
#
loop_
_entity_poly.entity_id
_entity_poly.type
_entity_poly.pdbx_seq_one_letter_code
_entity_poly.pdbx_strand_id
1 'polypeptide(L)'
;MNTQLLPLSSQSSLSDNSLFQPQNALPAGQQYIVENLFSLDIIQKQTTTKIIMQLLYNQVNTRDIPHIVALLEEHLPNVLYTQCFNDDGLPFSVEVKHTEIGHLFEHILLEYLCQAKIAKGAQRASYAGNTKWNWLRDPRGKFHIRLTCGVKDADILPLALDKTIALMKIILAFHQTPLFTSKRQYGPKNGLKNGKRSRENNASI
;
A
#
# COMPACT_ATOMS: atom_id res chain seq x y z
N MET A 1 57.99 -58.34 -12.13
CA MET A 1 59.05 -57.38 -11.72
C MET A 1 58.53 -55.97 -11.95
N ASN A 2 58.67 -55.12 -10.92
CA ASN A 2 58.61 -53.65 -10.87
C ASN A 2 57.29 -52.87 -11.04
N THR A 3 56.65 -52.65 -9.90
CA THR A 3 56.19 -51.42 -9.23
C THR A 3 56.59 -50.03 -9.77
N GLN A 4 55.64 -49.07 -9.78
CA GLN A 4 55.62 -47.67 -9.23
C GLN A 4 54.36 -46.93 -9.82
N LEU A 5 53.28 -46.61 -9.08
CA LEU A 5 52.95 -45.48 -8.15
C LEU A 5 52.84 -44.04 -8.75
N LEU A 6 51.58 -43.59 -8.98
CA LEU A 6 50.84 -42.27 -8.86
C LEU A 6 51.56 -40.88 -8.91
N PRO A 7 50.91 -39.70 -9.20
CA PRO A 7 49.51 -39.31 -8.80
C PRO A 7 48.63 -38.37 -9.68
N LEU A 8 47.37 -38.27 -9.24
CA LEU A 8 46.31 -37.22 -9.30
C LEU A 8 46.14 -36.28 -10.52
N SER A 9 44.92 -36.29 -11.08
CA SER A 9 44.09 -35.07 -11.17
C SER A 9 42.61 -35.41 -11.36
N SER A 10 41.81 -34.88 -10.44
CA SER A 10 40.35 -34.83 -10.34
C SER A 10 39.62 -34.37 -11.60
N GLN A 11 38.43 -34.94 -11.87
CA GLN A 11 37.19 -34.15 -11.96
C GLN A 11 35.93 -35.03 -11.94
N SER A 12 35.06 -34.68 -10.99
CA SER A 12 33.78 -35.29 -10.66
C SER A 12 32.68 -34.85 -11.62
N SER A 13 31.78 -35.79 -11.84
CA SER A 13 30.53 -35.74 -12.58
C SER A 13 29.40 -34.99 -11.86
N LEU A 14 28.36 -34.65 -12.65
CA LEU A 14 26.91 -34.56 -12.32
C LEU A 14 26.28 -33.17 -12.11
N SER A 15 25.43 -32.83 -13.10
CA SER A 15 24.04 -32.32 -13.00
C SER A 15 23.70 -31.23 -11.97
N ASP A 16 23.42 -30.02 -12.45
CA ASP A 16 22.75 -28.97 -11.68
C ASP A 16 21.27 -28.85 -12.08
N ASN A 17 20.42 -29.56 -11.34
CA ASN A 17 19.04 -29.17 -11.08
C ASN A 17 19.06 -28.27 -9.84
N SER A 18 19.11 -26.94 -10.01
CA SER A 18 18.98 -26.04 -8.86
C SER A 18 17.49 -25.81 -8.55
N LEU A 19 17.07 -26.52 -7.51
CA LEU A 19 15.79 -26.39 -6.81
C LEU A 19 15.46 -24.92 -6.47
N PHE A 20 14.18 -24.59 -6.62
CA PHE A 20 13.51 -23.53 -5.88
C PHE A 20 13.92 -23.58 -4.40
N GLN A 21 14.72 -22.61 -3.96
CA GLN A 21 14.94 -22.33 -2.55
C GLN A 21 13.87 -21.34 -2.08
N PRO A 22 13.03 -21.68 -1.08
CA PRO A 22 12.18 -20.69 -0.43
C PRO A 22 13.09 -19.77 0.37
N GLN A 23 13.20 -18.50 -0.04
CA GLN A 23 13.95 -17.52 0.72
C GLN A 23 13.23 -17.25 2.04
N ASN A 24 13.89 -17.70 3.09
CA ASN A 24 13.53 -17.67 4.50
C ASN A 24 13.16 -16.27 4.99
N ALA A 25 12.22 -16.24 5.94
CA ALA A 25 11.83 -15.17 6.86
C ALA A 25 12.47 -13.77 6.66
N LEU A 26 11.61 -12.75 6.57
CA LEU A 26 12.03 -11.34 6.46
C LEU A 26 13.08 -10.97 7.53
N PRO A 27 14.26 -10.44 7.14
CA PRO A 27 15.27 -9.96 8.09
C PRO A 27 14.73 -8.79 8.93
N ALA A 28 15.35 -8.55 10.08
CA ALA A 28 14.93 -7.52 11.04
C ALA A 28 14.91 -6.12 10.41
N GLY A 29 13.70 -5.64 10.10
CA GLY A 29 13.47 -4.31 9.53
C GLY A 29 13.70 -4.26 8.02
N GLN A 30 12.62 -4.28 7.22
CA GLN A 30 12.71 -4.04 5.78
C GLN A 30 12.18 -2.65 5.45
N GLN A 31 12.96 -1.89 4.68
CA GLN A 31 12.57 -0.57 4.18
C GLN A 31 12.24 -0.64 2.69
N TYR A 32 11.10 -0.05 2.31
CA TYR A 32 10.70 0.16 0.93
C TYR A 32 10.61 1.66 0.67
N ILE A 33 11.13 2.10 -0.46
CA ILE A 33 10.94 3.47 -0.95
C ILE A 33 10.25 3.37 -2.30
N VAL A 34 9.04 3.92 -2.38
CA VAL A 34 8.23 3.95 -3.59
C VAL A 34 8.29 5.37 -4.14
N GLU A 35 9.07 5.53 -5.21
CA GLU A 35 9.39 6.76 -5.94
C GLU A 35 8.40 7.92 -5.74
N ASN A 36 8.81 8.97 -5.01
CA ASN A 36 8.04 10.21 -4.75
C ASN A 36 6.62 10.02 -4.18
N LEU A 37 6.23 8.80 -3.79
CA LEU A 37 4.90 8.46 -3.31
C LEU A 37 4.92 8.21 -1.80
N PHE A 38 5.62 7.16 -1.36
CA PHE A 38 5.68 6.81 0.06
C PHE A 38 6.89 5.93 0.37
N SER A 39 7.26 5.87 1.65
CA SER A 39 8.15 4.83 2.17
C SER A 39 7.44 3.95 3.19
N LEU A 40 7.94 2.73 3.37
CA LEU A 40 7.48 1.77 4.36
C LEU A 40 8.67 1.27 5.17
N ASP A 41 8.58 1.32 6.49
CA ASP A 41 9.46 0.58 7.39
C ASP A 41 8.67 -0.57 8.03
N ILE A 42 9.11 -1.81 7.80
CA ILE A 42 8.34 -3.01 8.15
C ILE A 42 9.11 -3.84 9.17
N ILE A 43 8.45 -4.12 10.29
CA ILE A 43 8.97 -4.95 11.38
C ILE A 43 7.96 -6.07 11.64
N GLN A 44 8.32 -7.28 11.24
CA GLN A 44 7.54 -8.48 11.55
C GLN A 44 7.99 -9.09 12.88
N LYS A 45 7.02 -9.46 13.71
CA LYS A 45 7.18 -10.17 14.99
C LYS A 45 6.42 -11.49 14.92
N GLN A 46 6.52 -12.28 16.00
CA GLN A 46 5.95 -13.63 16.07
C GLN A 46 4.48 -13.71 15.63
N THR A 47 3.65 -12.77 16.06
CA THR A 47 2.20 -12.77 15.83
C THR A 47 1.69 -11.51 15.15
N THR A 48 2.55 -10.53 14.89
CA THR A 48 2.13 -9.23 14.38
C THR A 48 3.17 -8.64 13.43
N THR A 49 2.72 -7.77 12.53
CA THR A 49 3.58 -6.96 11.68
C THR A 49 3.26 -5.50 11.94
N LYS A 50 4.29 -4.70 12.21
CA LYS A 50 4.20 -3.24 12.27
C LYS A 50 4.74 -2.67 10.97
N ILE A 51 3.98 -1.79 10.35
CA ILE A 51 4.38 -1.02 9.18
C ILE A 51 4.31 0.45 9.56
N ILE A 52 5.39 1.20 9.36
CA ILE A 52 5.39 2.65 9.40
C ILE A 52 5.37 3.12 7.97
N MET A 53 4.27 3.74 7.55
CA MET A 53 4.16 4.35 6.23
C MET A 53 4.39 5.85 6.35
N GLN A 54 5.22 6.41 5.48
CA GLN A 54 5.39 7.85 5.35
C GLN A 54 5.07 8.27 3.92
N LEU A 55 4.01 9.06 3.75
CA LEU A 55 3.74 9.72 2.46
C LEU A 55 4.81 10.77 2.17
N LEU A 56 5.21 10.85 0.90
CA LEU A 56 6.20 11.81 0.40
C LEU A 56 5.52 13.00 -0.29
N TYR A 57 4.20 13.16 -0.12
CA TYR A 57 3.38 14.24 -0.66
C TYR A 57 2.22 14.58 0.32
N ASN A 58 1.50 15.67 0.04
CA ASN A 58 0.61 16.31 1.02
C ASN A 58 -0.80 15.72 1.13
N GLN A 59 -1.30 15.02 0.10
CA GLN A 59 -2.62 14.40 0.12
C GLN A 59 -2.58 13.13 0.99
N VAL A 60 -3.32 13.14 2.10
CA VAL A 60 -3.29 12.06 3.11
C VAL A 60 -4.60 11.29 3.21
N ASN A 61 -5.61 11.64 2.42
CA ASN A 61 -6.96 11.10 2.50
C ASN A 61 -7.51 10.83 1.08
N THR A 62 -8.32 9.78 0.95
CA THR A 62 -8.90 9.33 -0.32
C THR A 62 -9.96 10.26 -0.88
N ARG A 63 -10.46 11.23 -0.11
CA ARG A 63 -11.35 12.30 -0.62
C ARG A 63 -10.76 13.05 -1.80
N ASP A 64 -9.43 13.12 -1.85
CA ASP A 64 -8.69 13.79 -2.91
C ASP A 64 -8.59 12.93 -4.17
N ILE A 65 -9.11 11.69 -4.16
CA ILE A 65 -9.07 10.67 -5.22
C ILE A 65 -10.51 10.33 -5.69
N PRO A 66 -11.14 11.15 -6.56
CA PRO A 66 -12.56 11.03 -6.90
C PRO A 66 -12.99 9.67 -7.48
N HIS A 67 -12.07 8.93 -8.10
CA HIS A 67 -12.34 7.64 -8.76
C HIS A 67 -11.87 6.43 -7.95
N ILE A 68 -11.58 6.58 -6.65
CA ILE A 68 -11.01 5.52 -5.82
C ILE A 68 -11.87 4.24 -5.83
N VAL A 69 -13.20 4.36 -5.75
CA VAL A 69 -14.08 3.19 -5.76
C VAL A 69 -13.99 2.44 -7.08
N ALA A 70 -14.04 3.14 -8.21
CA ALA A 70 -13.93 2.52 -9.53
C ALA A 70 -12.58 1.80 -9.72
N LEU A 71 -11.48 2.42 -9.27
CA LEU A 71 -10.15 1.79 -9.31
C LEU A 71 -10.09 0.51 -8.47
N LEU A 72 -10.74 0.51 -7.30
CA LEU A 72 -10.79 -0.69 -6.45
C LEU A 72 -11.72 -1.76 -7.01
N GLU A 73 -12.86 -1.38 -7.60
CA GLU A 73 -13.75 -2.32 -8.31
C GLU A 73 -13.02 -3.01 -9.47
N GLU A 74 -12.19 -2.27 -10.21
CA GLU A 74 -11.42 -2.80 -11.34
C GLU A 74 -10.29 -3.73 -10.88
N HIS A 75 -9.53 -3.35 -9.86
CA HIS A 75 -8.28 -4.05 -9.52
C HIS A 75 -8.38 -5.00 -8.32
N LEU A 76 -9.26 -4.74 -7.35
CA LEU A 76 -9.37 -5.53 -6.12
C LEU A 76 -10.78 -5.45 -5.50
N PRO A 77 -11.84 -5.87 -6.22
CA PRO A 77 -13.23 -5.60 -5.83
C PRO A 77 -13.60 -6.15 -4.44
N ASN A 78 -13.02 -7.28 -4.05
CA ASN A 78 -13.26 -7.91 -2.76
C ASN A 78 -12.88 -7.02 -1.56
N VAL A 79 -11.94 -6.08 -1.74
CA VAL A 79 -11.53 -5.17 -0.67
C VAL A 79 -12.70 -4.32 -0.16
N LEU A 80 -13.66 -3.97 -1.04
CA LEU A 80 -14.81 -3.14 -0.71
C LEU A 80 -15.81 -3.83 0.25
N TYR A 81 -15.72 -5.16 0.37
CA TYR A 81 -16.54 -5.97 1.26
C TYR A 81 -15.84 -6.34 2.57
N THR A 82 -14.62 -5.84 2.78
CA THR A 82 -13.90 -6.03 4.05
C THR A 82 -14.64 -5.35 5.19
N GLN A 83 -14.60 -5.97 6.37
CA GLN A 83 -15.17 -5.38 7.57
C GLN A 83 -14.30 -4.20 8.03
N CYS A 84 -14.93 -3.06 8.28
CA CYS A 84 -14.28 -1.86 8.80
C CYS A 84 -14.97 -1.46 10.10
N PHE A 85 -14.16 -1.21 11.13
CA PHE A 85 -14.62 -0.74 12.44
C PHE A 85 -14.18 0.71 12.62
N ASN A 86 -14.75 1.61 11.83
CA ASN A 86 -14.55 3.06 11.95
C ASN A 86 -15.54 3.68 12.97
N ASP A 87 -15.26 4.91 13.38
CA ASP A 87 -16.04 5.62 14.41
C ASP A 87 -17.50 5.86 14.00
N ASP A 88 -17.77 5.94 12.70
CA ASP A 88 -19.09 6.17 12.12
C ASP A 88 -19.87 4.88 11.82
N GLY A 89 -19.26 3.70 12.06
CA GLY A 89 -19.88 2.39 11.80
C GLY A 89 -20.16 2.10 10.32
N LEU A 90 -19.46 2.77 9.40
CA LEU A 90 -19.67 2.65 7.97
C LEU A 90 -19.02 1.37 7.39
N PRO A 91 -19.64 0.70 6.40
CA PRO A 91 -18.94 -0.33 5.65
C PRO A 91 -17.79 0.26 4.85
N PHE A 92 -16.74 -0.54 4.58
CA PHE A 92 -15.55 -0.05 3.89
C PHE A 92 -15.86 0.56 2.51
N SER A 93 -16.81 -0.01 1.76
CA SER A 93 -17.27 0.52 0.46
C SER A 93 -17.77 1.97 0.49
N VAL A 94 -18.20 2.46 1.65
CA VAL A 94 -18.61 3.86 1.87
C VAL A 94 -17.43 4.66 2.45
N GLU A 95 -16.81 4.14 3.50
CA GLU A 95 -15.68 4.76 4.22
C GLU A 95 -14.52 5.09 3.29
N VAL A 96 -14.20 4.20 2.34
CA VAL A 96 -13.06 4.34 1.42
C VAL A 96 -13.07 5.62 0.59
N LYS A 97 -14.22 6.30 0.45
CA LYS A 97 -14.33 7.59 -0.25
C LYS A 97 -13.71 8.76 0.53
N HIS A 98 -13.58 8.64 1.86
CA HIS A 98 -13.14 9.74 2.74
C HIS A 98 -12.21 9.27 3.86
N THR A 99 -11.43 8.20 3.63
CA THR A 99 -10.56 7.60 4.65
C THR A 99 -9.09 7.96 4.44
N GLU A 100 -8.26 7.79 5.46
CA GLU A 100 -6.83 8.03 5.38
C GLU A 100 -6.12 7.05 4.42
N ILE A 101 -5.11 7.51 3.70
CA ILE A 101 -4.35 6.67 2.76
C ILE A 101 -3.68 5.48 3.45
N GLY A 102 -3.21 5.65 4.69
CA GLY A 102 -2.69 4.53 5.49
C GLY A 102 -3.74 3.46 5.79
N HIS A 103 -5.00 3.85 5.99
CA HIS A 103 -6.10 2.93 6.27
C HIS A 103 -6.53 2.19 5.00
N LEU A 104 -6.57 2.87 3.86
CA LEU A 104 -6.72 2.22 2.55
C LEU A 104 -5.61 1.18 2.30
N PHE A 105 -4.35 1.54 2.54
CA PHE A 105 -3.21 0.63 2.40
C PHE A 105 -3.39 -0.64 3.24
N GLU A 106 -3.82 -0.49 4.49
CA GLU A 106 -4.11 -1.60 5.39
C GLU A 106 -5.15 -2.55 4.78
N HIS A 107 -6.30 -2.05 4.35
CA HIS A 107 -7.36 -2.88 3.78
C HIS A 107 -6.91 -3.65 2.53
N ILE A 108 -6.17 -2.99 1.63
CA ILE A 108 -5.60 -3.64 0.43
C ILE A 108 -4.63 -4.76 0.83
N LEU A 109 -3.75 -4.51 1.81
CA LEU A 109 -2.79 -5.50 2.26
C LEU A 109 -3.45 -6.69 2.96
N LEU A 110 -4.47 -6.46 3.78
CA LEU A 110 -5.24 -7.53 4.41
C LEU A 110 -5.91 -8.44 3.37
N GLU A 111 -6.49 -7.85 2.32
CA GLU A 111 -7.10 -8.61 1.22
C GLU A 111 -6.07 -9.46 0.47
N TYR A 112 -4.91 -8.88 0.10
CA TYR A 112 -3.87 -9.66 -0.56
C TYR A 112 -3.24 -10.75 0.32
N LEU A 113 -3.13 -10.52 1.64
CA LEU A 113 -2.73 -11.56 2.59
C LEU A 113 -3.74 -12.71 2.60
N CYS A 114 -5.04 -12.42 2.62
CA CYS A 114 -6.08 -13.44 2.53
C CYS A 114 -5.96 -14.25 1.24
N GLN A 115 -5.83 -13.58 0.09
CA GLN A 115 -5.68 -14.24 -1.20
C GLN A 115 -4.43 -15.14 -1.25
N ALA A 116 -3.29 -14.64 -0.76
CA ALA A 116 -2.04 -15.41 -0.75
C ALA A 116 -2.14 -16.63 0.18
N LYS A 117 -2.79 -16.48 1.35
CA LYS A 117 -3.01 -17.59 2.29
C LYS A 117 -3.91 -18.68 1.71
N ILE A 118 -4.98 -18.28 1.01
CA ILE A 118 -5.88 -19.21 0.31
C ILE A 118 -5.16 -19.92 -0.85
N ALA A 119 -4.37 -19.19 -1.64
CA ALA A 119 -3.57 -19.76 -2.72
C ALA A 119 -2.54 -20.81 -2.23
N LYS A 120 -2.09 -20.70 -0.97
CA LYS A 120 -1.24 -21.69 -0.29
C LYS A 120 -2.00 -22.94 0.21
N GLY A 121 -3.32 -23.00 0.00
CA GLY A 121 -4.16 -24.15 0.36
C GLY A 121 -4.99 -23.99 1.64
N ALA A 122 -5.04 -22.80 2.24
CA ALA A 122 -5.96 -22.56 3.34
C ALA A 122 -7.42 -22.50 2.83
N GLN A 123 -8.34 -23.19 3.49
CA GLN A 123 -9.77 -23.14 3.12
C GLN A 123 -10.37 -21.74 3.36
N ARG A 124 -9.89 -21.04 4.38
CA ARG A 124 -10.30 -19.68 4.75
C ARG A 124 -9.09 -18.93 5.30
N ALA A 125 -9.08 -17.62 5.12
CA ALA A 125 -8.10 -16.73 5.69
C ALA A 125 -8.78 -15.49 6.28
N SER A 126 -8.23 -14.98 7.38
CA SER A 126 -8.68 -13.74 8.00
C SER A 126 -7.50 -13.09 8.69
N TYR A 127 -7.34 -11.80 8.45
CA TYR A 127 -6.34 -10.96 9.09
C TYR A 127 -7.03 -9.70 9.60
N ALA A 128 -6.57 -9.18 10.72
CA ALA A 128 -7.03 -7.92 11.27
C ALA A 128 -5.91 -6.88 11.23
N GLY A 129 -6.32 -5.63 11.01
CA GLY A 129 -5.45 -4.47 10.97
C GLY A 129 -5.88 -3.40 11.97
N ASN A 130 -4.98 -2.47 12.23
CA ASN A 130 -5.29 -1.21 12.88
C ASN A 130 -4.29 -0.13 12.44
N THR A 131 -4.83 0.93 11.84
CA THR A 131 -4.08 2.10 11.42
C THR A 131 -4.25 3.23 12.43
N LYS A 132 -3.14 3.87 12.81
CA LYS A 132 -3.15 5.08 13.66
C LYS A 132 -2.25 6.16 13.09
N TRP A 133 -2.63 7.41 13.30
CA TRP A 133 -1.80 8.59 13.04
C TRP A 133 -1.97 9.59 14.17
N ASN A 134 -0.98 10.45 14.36
CA ASN A 134 -1.06 11.59 15.28
C ASN A 134 -0.16 12.70 14.73
N TRP A 135 -0.73 13.61 13.95
CA TRP A 135 0.04 14.68 13.30
C TRP A 135 0.51 15.80 14.25
N LEU A 136 0.10 15.77 15.53
CA LEU A 136 0.67 16.65 16.55
C LEU A 136 2.06 16.15 17.01
N ARG A 137 2.28 14.83 16.94
CA ARG A 137 3.51 14.18 17.39
C ARG A 137 4.39 13.70 16.24
N ASP A 138 3.78 13.21 15.19
CA ASP A 138 4.42 12.61 14.02
C ASP A 138 4.29 13.57 12.81
N PRO A 139 5.23 13.56 11.85
CA PRO A 139 5.07 14.31 10.60
C PRO A 139 3.74 14.00 9.90
N ARG A 140 3.16 14.99 9.22
CA ARG A 140 1.95 14.79 8.42
C ARG A 140 2.20 13.70 7.36
N GLY A 141 1.22 12.83 7.16
CA GLY A 141 1.33 11.70 6.23
C GLY A 141 2.06 10.47 6.80
N LYS A 142 2.45 10.51 8.09
CA LYS A 142 2.96 9.33 8.80
C LYS A 142 1.83 8.51 9.39
N PHE A 143 1.81 7.22 9.07
CA PHE A 143 0.85 6.24 9.58
C PHE A 143 1.59 5.08 10.27
N HIS A 144 1.00 4.61 11.37
CA HIS A 144 1.44 3.42 12.09
C HIS A 144 0.38 2.34 11.91
N ILE A 145 0.68 1.36 11.07
CA ILE A 145 -0.20 0.26 10.70
C ILE A 145 0.26 -0.99 11.45
N ARG A 146 -0.67 -1.72 12.06
CA ARG A 146 -0.40 -2.99 12.74
C ARG A 146 -1.33 -4.08 12.22
N LEU A 147 -0.77 -5.23 11.89
CA LEU A 147 -1.51 -6.38 11.34
C LEU A 147 -1.32 -7.61 12.23
N THR A 148 -2.30 -8.51 12.25
CA THR A 148 -2.19 -9.84 12.89
C THR A 148 -1.40 -10.88 12.07
N CYS A 149 -0.74 -10.43 11.00
CA CYS A 149 0.19 -11.22 10.21
C CYS A 149 1.52 -11.36 10.96
N GLY A 150 1.92 -12.58 11.30
CA GLY A 150 3.15 -12.86 12.07
C GLY A 150 4.18 -13.65 11.27
N VAL A 151 5.24 -14.15 11.91
CA VAL A 151 6.30 -14.92 11.22
C VAL A 151 5.79 -16.19 10.52
N LYS A 152 4.63 -16.73 10.92
CA LYS A 152 3.97 -17.86 10.24
C LYS A 152 3.47 -17.52 8.83
N ASP A 153 3.40 -16.23 8.51
CA ASP A 153 2.98 -15.68 7.23
C ASP A 153 4.16 -15.01 6.49
N ALA A 154 5.40 -15.19 6.98
CA ALA A 154 6.58 -14.54 6.43
C ALA A 154 6.86 -14.90 4.96
N ASP A 155 6.37 -16.05 4.51
CA ASP A 155 6.52 -16.49 3.12
C ASP A 155 5.48 -15.87 2.17
N ILE A 156 4.35 -15.39 2.68
CA ILE A 156 3.29 -14.76 1.87
C ILE A 156 3.27 -13.23 1.99
N LEU A 157 3.81 -12.68 3.07
CA LEU A 157 3.83 -11.23 3.32
C LEU A 157 4.56 -10.45 2.21
N PRO A 158 5.75 -10.87 1.71
CA PRO A 158 6.43 -10.17 0.62
C PRO A 158 5.56 -10.08 -0.64
N LEU A 159 4.95 -11.19 -1.05
CA LEU A 159 4.06 -11.23 -2.21
C LEU A 159 2.84 -10.31 -2.03
N ALA A 160 2.23 -10.30 -0.85
CA ALA A 160 1.09 -9.43 -0.57
C ALA A 160 1.51 -7.95 -0.57
N LEU A 161 2.68 -7.62 -0.01
CA LEU A 161 3.24 -6.27 -0.03
C LEU A 161 3.51 -5.78 -1.44
N ASP A 162 4.13 -6.60 -2.30
CA ASP A 162 4.43 -6.22 -3.68
C ASP A 162 3.15 -5.87 -4.46
N LYS A 163 2.09 -6.68 -4.28
CA LYS A 163 0.78 -6.41 -4.89
C LYS A 163 0.12 -5.15 -4.33
N THR A 164 0.19 -4.94 -3.01
CA THR A 164 -0.31 -3.72 -2.37
C THR A 164 0.42 -2.50 -2.91
N ILE A 165 1.75 -2.53 -2.96
CA ILE A 165 2.58 -1.43 -3.47
C ILE A 165 2.22 -1.13 -4.92
N ALA A 166 2.09 -2.16 -5.76
CA ALA A 166 1.72 -1.99 -7.16
C ALA A 166 0.35 -1.29 -7.32
N LEU A 167 -0.68 -1.73 -6.58
CA LEU A 167 -1.99 -1.09 -6.62
C LEU A 167 -1.96 0.34 -6.06
N MET A 168 -1.23 0.57 -4.96
CA MET A 168 -1.06 1.91 -4.41
C MET A 168 -0.34 2.85 -5.39
N LYS A 169 0.61 2.35 -6.19
CA LYS A 169 1.23 3.15 -7.27
C LYS A 169 0.17 3.58 -8.28
N ILE A 170 -0.72 2.69 -8.71
CA ILE A 170 -1.80 3.02 -9.66
C ILE A 170 -2.73 4.08 -9.05
N ILE A 171 -3.19 3.86 -7.81
CA ILE A 171 -4.12 4.74 -7.12
C ILE A 171 -3.53 6.15 -6.92
N LEU A 172 -2.26 6.23 -6.54
CA LEU A 172 -1.63 7.49 -6.19
C LEU A 172 -0.98 8.22 -7.38
N ALA A 173 -0.52 7.50 -8.40
CA ALA A 173 0.04 8.10 -9.62
C ALA A 173 -0.98 8.92 -10.40
N PHE A 174 -2.29 8.59 -10.28
CA PHE A 174 -3.37 9.37 -10.90
C PHE A 174 -3.39 10.85 -10.46
N HIS A 175 -2.77 11.17 -9.32
CA HIS A 175 -2.65 12.53 -8.79
C HIS A 175 -1.36 13.27 -9.19
N GLN A 176 -0.37 12.58 -9.75
CA GLN A 176 0.91 13.18 -10.15
C GLN A 176 0.83 13.87 -11.53
N THR A 177 -0.31 14.48 -11.88
CA THR A 177 -0.27 15.47 -12.97
C THR A 177 0.54 16.67 -12.44
N PRO A 178 1.72 16.99 -13.00
CA PRO A 178 2.48 18.12 -12.51
C PRO A 178 1.64 19.37 -12.73
N LEU A 179 1.57 20.22 -11.70
CA LEU A 179 1.13 21.61 -11.80
C LEU A 179 2.13 22.40 -12.65
N PHE A 180 2.29 22.04 -13.93
CA PHE A 180 2.73 22.99 -14.95
C PHE A 180 1.49 23.75 -15.37
N THR A 181 1.16 24.79 -14.61
CA THR A 181 0.37 25.89 -15.17
C THR A 181 1.22 26.50 -16.28
N SER A 182 1.02 26.01 -17.50
CA SER A 182 1.38 26.75 -18.70
C SER A 182 0.82 28.15 -18.53
N LYS A 183 1.69 29.16 -18.52
CA LYS A 183 1.29 30.55 -18.73
C LYS A 183 0.56 30.62 -20.08
N ARG A 184 -0.75 30.42 -20.09
CA ARG A 184 -1.60 30.83 -21.20
C ARG A 184 -1.82 32.32 -21.02
N GLN A 185 -0.97 33.11 -21.67
CA GLN A 185 -1.34 34.45 -22.08
C GLN A 185 -2.62 34.34 -22.92
N TYR A 186 -3.75 34.80 -22.38
CA TYR A 186 -4.87 35.22 -23.19
C TYR A 186 -5.03 36.72 -23.01
N GLY A 187 -4.68 37.45 -24.06
CA GLY A 187 -5.13 38.83 -24.25
C GLY A 187 -6.66 38.89 -24.36
N PRO A 188 -7.24 40.09 -24.20
CA PRO A 188 -8.63 40.25 -23.81
C PRO A 188 -9.57 40.10 -25.01
N LYS A 189 -10.80 39.63 -24.77
CA LYS A 189 -12.04 40.34 -25.15
C LYS A 189 -13.32 39.59 -24.75
N ASN A 190 -14.17 40.37 -24.10
CA ASN A 190 -15.62 40.48 -24.25
C ASN A 190 -16.55 39.38 -23.70
N GLY A 191 -17.25 39.77 -22.64
CA GLY A 191 -18.72 39.81 -22.67
C GLY A 191 -19.45 38.56 -22.18
N LEU A 192 -19.90 38.59 -20.93
CA LEU A 192 -21.32 38.47 -20.54
C LEU A 192 -21.43 38.47 -19.01
N LYS A 193 -22.30 39.36 -18.50
CA LYS A 193 -22.68 39.47 -17.09
C LYS A 193 -23.73 38.41 -16.78
N ASN A 194 -23.64 37.72 -15.64
CA ASN A 194 -24.67 37.67 -14.59
C ASN A 194 -24.37 36.57 -13.55
N GLY A 195 -24.67 36.87 -12.28
CA GLY A 195 -24.71 35.90 -11.20
C GLY A 195 -23.96 36.28 -9.92
N LYS A 196 -24.29 37.42 -9.31
CA LYS A 196 -23.88 37.74 -7.92
C LYS A 196 -24.50 36.72 -6.96
N ARG A 197 -23.68 36.00 -6.18
CA ARG A 197 -24.10 35.43 -4.89
C ARG A 197 -23.64 36.38 -3.79
N SER A 198 -24.59 37.09 -3.19
CA SER A 198 -24.36 38.00 -2.07
C SER A 198 -24.19 37.24 -0.76
N ARG A 199 -23.21 37.67 0.03
CA ARG A 199 -23.16 37.49 1.48
C ARG A 199 -23.34 38.88 2.06
N GLU A 200 -24.33 39.09 2.92
CA GLU A 200 -24.26 40.16 3.91
C GLU A 200 -25.17 39.82 5.10
N ASN A 201 -24.59 40.03 6.28
CA ASN A 201 -25.18 39.85 7.58
C ASN A 201 -25.94 41.13 8.01
N ASN A 202 -26.81 40.92 9.00
CA ASN A 202 -27.22 41.83 10.09
C ASN A 202 -28.52 42.65 9.98
N ALA A 203 -29.40 42.30 10.93
CA ALA A 203 -30.01 43.16 11.95
C ALA A 203 -31.47 43.64 11.77
N SER A 204 -32.20 43.40 12.88
CA SER A 204 -33.35 44.12 13.43
C SER A 204 -34.74 43.82 12.88
N ILE A 205 -35.57 43.15 13.70
CA ILE A 205 -36.73 43.75 14.37
C ILE A 205 -36.74 43.26 15.82
#